data_AF-A0A261KM87-F1
#
_entry.id   AF-A0A261KM87-F1
#
_cell.length_a   1.000
_cell.length_b   1.000
_cell.length_c   1.000
_cell.angle_alpha   90.00
_cell.angle_beta   90.00
_cell.angle_gamma   90.00
#
_symmetry.space_group_name_H-M   'P 1'
#
loop_
_entity.id
_entity.type
_entity.pdbx_description
1 polymer ?
#
loop_
_entity_poly.entity_id
_entity_poly.type
_entity_poly.pdbx_seq_one_letter_code
_entity_poly.pdbx_strand_id
1 'polypeptide(L)'
;MKSIPGQKKPSLFQKIQFILNPLNTLESYAKQYGDIFTAVVTLPKQVQVLVSSPQALQQILTKDENEYETFGSPILQSMLGENSILSLTGDRHRRERKLLMPPFHGDRMRNYGELICNITKEAASNLTVSKTG
;
A
#
# COMPACT_ATOMS: atom_id res chain seq x y z
N MET A 1 7.62 -30.58 -2.40
CA MET A 1 7.39 -29.13 -2.26
C MET A 1 7.69 -28.73 -0.82
N LYS A 2 8.50 -27.68 -0.59
CA LYS A 2 8.65 -27.10 0.76
C LYS A 2 7.37 -26.35 1.12
N SER A 3 6.76 -26.66 2.27
CA SER A 3 5.60 -25.94 2.77
C SER A 3 6.02 -24.58 3.32
N ILE A 4 5.30 -23.51 2.98
CA ILE A 4 5.51 -22.19 3.58
C ILE A 4 5.05 -22.27 5.05
N PRO A 5 5.84 -21.77 6.02
CA PRO A 5 5.42 -21.72 7.42
C PRO A 5 4.13 -20.89 7.58
N GLY A 6 3.21 -21.37 8.41
CA GLY A 6 1.96 -20.67 8.68
C GLY A 6 1.78 -20.31 10.14
N GLN A 7 1.19 -19.14 10.37
CA GLN A 7 0.78 -18.72 11.70
C GLN A 7 -0.30 -19.66 12.23
N LYS A 8 -0.02 -20.29 13.38
CA LYS A 8 -0.85 -21.34 14.00
C LYS A 8 -1.95 -20.78 14.90
N LYS A 9 -1.90 -19.49 15.27
CA LYS A 9 -2.92 -18.85 16.10
C LYS A 9 -4.30 -18.87 15.41
N PRO A 10 -5.42 -18.88 16.14
CA PRO A 10 -6.74 -18.78 15.51
C PRO A 10 -6.87 -17.46 14.73
N SER A 11 -7.54 -17.50 13.58
CA SER A 11 -7.60 -16.36 12.65
C SER A 11 -8.18 -15.07 13.25
N LEU A 12 -9.07 -15.16 14.25
CA LEU A 12 -9.63 -13.98 14.90
C LEU A 12 -8.58 -13.26 15.77
N PHE A 13 -7.75 -14.02 16.47
CA PHE A 13 -6.64 -13.46 17.25
C PHE A 13 -5.59 -12.82 16.34
N GLN A 14 -5.25 -13.45 15.21
CA GLN A 14 -4.34 -12.87 14.22
C GLN A 14 -4.83 -11.49 13.75
N LYS A 15 -6.12 -11.38 13.42
CA LYS A 15 -6.76 -10.13 12.98
C LYS A 15 -6.77 -9.06 14.06
N ILE A 16 -7.21 -9.37 15.27
CA ILE A 16 -7.24 -8.41 16.38
C ILE A 16 -5.84 -7.90 16.68
N GLN A 17 -4.84 -8.80 16.72
CA GLN A 17 -3.45 -8.43 16.95
C GLN A 17 -2.94 -7.49 15.85
N PHE A 18 -3.25 -7.80 14.58
CA PHE A 18 -2.87 -6.96 13.43
C PHE A 18 -3.56 -5.60 13.43
N ILE A 19 -4.86 -5.52 13.78
CA ILE A 19 -5.61 -4.25 13.83
C ILE A 19 -5.08 -3.34 14.93
N LEU A 20 -4.80 -3.89 16.12
CA LEU A 20 -4.36 -3.10 17.27
C LEU A 20 -2.87 -2.73 17.18
N ASN A 21 -2.04 -3.57 16.58
CA ASN A 21 -0.61 -3.33 16.48
C ASN A 21 0.01 -4.00 15.24
N PRO A 22 -0.18 -3.41 14.03
CA PRO A 22 0.20 -4.06 12.78
C PRO A 22 1.71 -4.26 12.66
N LEU A 23 2.50 -3.23 12.96
CA LEU A 23 3.96 -3.26 12.80
C LEU A 23 4.59 -4.31 13.71
N ASN A 24 4.33 -4.27 15.02
CA ASN A 24 4.92 -5.24 15.95
C ASN A 24 4.44 -6.67 15.65
N THR A 25 3.21 -6.84 15.16
CA THR A 25 2.68 -8.16 14.77
C THR A 25 3.46 -8.72 13.58
N LEU A 26 3.67 -7.92 12.54
CA LEU A 26 4.44 -8.32 11.36
C LEU A 26 5.90 -8.61 11.71
N GLU A 27 6.54 -7.76 12.51
CA GLU A 27 7.92 -8.00 12.95
C GLU A 27 8.06 -9.28 13.78
N SER A 28 7.11 -9.53 14.69
CA SER A 28 7.09 -10.75 15.49
C SER A 28 6.93 -11.99 14.61
N TYR A 29 6.07 -11.92 13.59
CA TYR A 29 5.87 -13.03 12.65
C TYR A 29 7.10 -13.25 11.77
N ALA A 30 7.75 -12.18 11.29
CA ALA A 30 9.00 -12.29 10.53
C ALA A 30 10.12 -12.93 11.37
N LYS A 31 10.28 -12.54 12.64
CA LYS A 31 11.23 -13.17 13.56
C LYS A 31 10.96 -14.65 13.80
N GLN A 32 9.68 -15.06 13.82
CA GLN A 32 9.26 -16.42 14.15
C GLN A 32 9.23 -17.37 12.93
N TYR A 33 8.86 -16.86 11.76
CA TYR A 33 8.59 -17.67 10.56
C TYR A 33 9.52 -17.35 9.38
N GLY A 34 10.39 -16.35 9.51
CA GLY A 34 11.27 -15.86 8.46
C GLY A 34 10.58 -14.88 7.52
N ASP A 35 11.24 -14.63 6.38
CA ASP A 35 10.85 -13.56 5.45
C ASP A 35 9.69 -13.91 4.50
N ILE A 36 9.23 -15.16 4.52
CA ILE A 36 8.11 -15.65 3.71
C ILE A 36 7.26 -16.58 4.57
N PHE A 37 6.05 -16.14 4.92
CA PHE A 37 5.14 -16.91 5.78
C PHE A 37 3.68 -16.66 5.42
N THR A 38 2.78 -17.50 5.94
CA THR A 38 1.33 -17.32 5.77
C THR A 38 0.65 -16.83 7.04
N ALA A 39 -0.26 -15.85 6.90
CA ALA A 39 -1.10 -15.36 7.98
C ALA A 39 -2.47 -14.88 7.47
N VAL A 40 -3.41 -14.68 8.38
CA VAL A 40 -4.73 -14.13 8.09
C VAL A 40 -4.82 -12.74 8.72
N VAL A 41 -4.54 -11.70 7.94
CA VAL A 41 -4.42 -10.30 8.43
C VAL A 41 -5.51 -9.36 7.92
N THR A 42 -6.30 -9.74 6.90
CA THR A 42 -7.40 -8.91 6.36
C THR A 42 -8.77 -9.60 6.45
N LEU A 43 -9.82 -8.86 6.06
CA LEU A 43 -11.18 -9.35 5.85
C LEU A 43 -11.47 -9.41 4.34
N PRO A 44 -12.12 -10.48 3.82
CA PRO A 44 -12.57 -11.70 4.50
C PRO A 44 -11.42 -12.66 4.91
N LYS A 45 -11.72 -13.79 5.56
CA LYS A 45 -10.76 -14.77 6.11
C LYS A 45 -9.98 -15.51 5.00
N GLN A 46 -9.09 -14.79 4.33
CA GLN A 46 -8.22 -15.32 3.29
C GLN A 46 -6.79 -15.47 3.83
N VAL A 47 -6.21 -16.65 3.64
CA VAL A 47 -4.79 -16.90 3.95
C VAL A 47 -3.95 -16.12 2.94
N GLN A 48 -3.10 -15.25 3.44
CA GLN A 48 -2.18 -14.44 2.64
C GLN A 48 -0.76 -14.94 2.82
N VAL A 49 0.03 -14.88 1.75
CA VAL A 49 1.48 -15.05 1.82
C VAL A 49 2.09 -13.66 2.03
N LEU A 50 2.74 -13.47 3.17
CA LEU A 50 3.48 -12.26 3.49
C LEU A 50 4.93 -12.45 3.08
N VAL A 51 5.47 -11.48 2.34
CA VAL A 51 6.80 -11.53 1.75
C VAL A 51 7.57 -10.28 2.14
N SER A 52 8.70 -10.46 2.82
CA SER A 52 9.66 -9.40 3.16
C SER A 52 11.07 -9.65 2.61
N SER A 53 11.31 -10.79 1.96
CA SER A 53 12.61 -11.10 1.35
C SER A 53 12.90 -10.13 0.18
N PRO A 54 14.05 -9.43 0.17
CA PRO A 54 14.40 -8.51 -0.91
C PRO A 54 14.43 -9.18 -2.29
N GLN A 55 14.93 -10.42 -2.38
CA GLN A 55 15.01 -11.17 -3.62
C GLN A 55 13.62 -11.56 -4.13
N ALA A 56 12.75 -12.03 -3.24
CA ALA A 56 11.37 -12.38 -3.59
C ALA A 56 10.57 -11.13 -3.98
N LEU A 57 10.74 -10.02 -3.27
CA LEU A 57 10.12 -8.74 -3.60
C LEU A 57 10.59 -8.24 -4.97
N GLN A 58 11.88 -8.33 -5.28
CA GLN A 58 12.39 -7.98 -6.61
C GLN A 58 11.70 -8.82 -7.69
N GLN A 59 11.58 -10.13 -7.51
CA GLN A 59 10.89 -10.99 -8.47
C GLN A 59 9.40 -10.64 -8.64
N ILE A 60 8.69 -10.41 -7.54
CA ILE A 60 7.25 -10.07 -7.56
C ILE A 60 7.03 -8.69 -8.21
N LEU A 61 7.85 -7.69 -7.87
CA LEU A 61 7.67 -6.31 -8.32
C LEU A 61 8.20 -6.03 -9.74
N THR A 62 9.00 -6.93 -10.32
CA THR A 62 9.55 -6.79 -11.68
C THR A 62 8.90 -7.70 -12.71
N LYS A 63 8.06 -8.65 -12.29
CA LYS A 63 7.31 -9.52 -13.20
C LYS A 63 6.26 -8.72 -13.97
N ASP A 64 5.83 -9.28 -15.10
CA ASP A 64 4.79 -8.66 -15.92
C ASP A 64 3.47 -8.54 -15.12
N GLU A 65 2.85 -7.37 -15.19
CA GLU A 65 1.56 -7.06 -14.54
C GLU A 65 0.44 -8.02 -14.99
N ASN A 66 0.59 -8.68 -16.14
CA ASN A 66 -0.36 -9.68 -16.63
C ASN A 66 -0.29 -11.03 -15.90
N GLU A 67 0.78 -11.30 -15.15
CA GLU A 67 0.93 -12.56 -14.40
C GLU A 67 0.30 -12.53 -13.00
N TYR A 68 -0.05 -11.33 -12.51
CA TYR A 68 -0.66 -11.13 -11.20
C TYR A 68 -1.92 -10.29 -11.33
N GLU A 69 -3.05 -10.82 -10.87
CA GLU A 69 -4.21 -9.97 -10.64
C GLU A 69 -3.89 -9.01 -9.48
N THR A 70 -3.68 -7.74 -9.81
CA THR A 70 -3.60 -6.71 -8.77
C THR A 70 -4.98 -6.58 -8.15
N PHE A 71 -5.07 -6.82 -6.84
CA PHE A 71 -6.30 -6.61 -6.09
C PHE A 71 -6.61 -5.09 -6.09
N GLY A 72 -7.37 -4.64 -7.08
CA GLY A 72 -8.05 -3.36 -7.01
C GLY A 72 -8.97 -3.42 -5.81
N SER A 73 -8.79 -2.55 -4.83
CA SER A 73 -9.65 -2.55 -3.64
C SER A 73 -11.09 -2.25 -4.10
N PRO A 74 -12.06 -3.15 -3.87
CA PRO A 74 -13.47 -2.89 -4.23
C PRO A 74 -13.99 -1.59 -3.60
N ILE A 75 -13.42 -1.21 -2.46
CA ILE A 75 -13.68 0.07 -1.78
C ILE A 75 -13.24 1.24 -2.65
N LEU A 76 -12.05 1.19 -3.27
CA LEU A 76 -11.56 2.24 -4.16
C LEU A 76 -12.40 2.35 -5.43
N GLN A 77 -12.83 1.22 -6.00
CA GLN A 77 -13.73 1.21 -7.16
C GLN A 77 -15.07 1.87 -6.83
N SER A 78 -15.65 1.59 -5.65
CA SER A 78 -16.90 2.23 -5.21
C SER A 78 -16.77 3.73 -5.00
N MET A 79 -15.59 4.22 -4.63
CA MET A 79 -15.35 5.65 -4.37
C MET A 79 -14.97 6.43 -5.64
N LEU A 80 -14.21 5.81 -6.55
CA LEU A 80 -13.56 6.50 -7.67
C LEU A 80 -14.13 6.10 -9.05
N GLY A 81 -14.98 5.08 -9.10
CA GLY A 81 -15.55 4.54 -10.32
C GLY A 81 -14.64 3.54 -11.03
N GLU A 82 -15.25 2.74 -11.91
CA GLU A 82 -14.60 1.61 -12.59
C GLU A 82 -13.51 2.01 -13.59
N ASN A 83 -13.52 3.27 -14.02
CA ASN A 83 -12.55 3.83 -14.96
C ASN A 83 -11.41 4.59 -14.27
N SER A 84 -11.37 4.61 -12.94
CA SER A 84 -10.24 5.18 -12.19
C SER A 84 -8.96 4.40 -12.49
N ILE A 85 -7.83 5.11 -12.66
CA ILE A 85 -6.51 4.46 -12.78
C ILE A 85 -6.23 3.50 -11.61
N LEU A 86 -6.78 3.74 -10.41
CA LEU A 86 -6.61 2.86 -9.25
C LEU A 86 -7.45 1.57 -9.31
N SER A 87 -8.32 1.44 -10.31
CA SER A 87 -9.19 0.28 -10.54
C SER A 87 -8.84 -0.47 -11.84
N LEU A 88 -8.14 0.18 -12.77
CA LEU A 88 -7.72 -0.43 -14.02
C LEU A 88 -6.54 -1.39 -13.81
N THR A 89 -6.44 -2.40 -14.66
CA THR A 89 -5.32 -3.35 -14.73
C THR A 89 -4.77 -3.48 -16.16
N GLY A 90 -3.58 -4.07 -16.30
CA GLY A 90 -2.96 -4.38 -17.59
C GLY A 90 -2.78 -3.16 -18.52
N ASP A 91 -3.07 -3.34 -19.81
CA ASP A 91 -2.87 -2.31 -20.83
C ASP A 91 -3.68 -1.04 -20.60
N ARG A 92 -4.90 -1.15 -20.04
CA ARG A 92 -5.72 0.02 -19.70
C ARG A 92 -5.07 0.84 -18.60
N HIS A 93 -4.60 0.19 -17.54
CA HIS A 93 -3.83 0.83 -16.47
C HIS A 93 -2.58 1.51 -17.01
N ARG A 94 -1.79 0.80 -17.84
CA ARG A 94 -0.56 1.32 -18.43
C ARG A 94 -0.80 2.55 -19.29
N ARG A 95 -1.86 2.55 -20.10
CA ARG A 95 -2.26 3.69 -20.93
C ARG A 95 -2.62 4.90 -20.08
N GLU A 96 -3.50 4.76 -19.10
CA GLU A 96 -3.92 5.87 -18.24
C GLU A 96 -2.75 6.40 -17.41
N ARG A 97 -1.90 5.51 -16.89
CA ARG A 97 -0.67 5.90 -16.19
C ARG A 97 0.24 6.73 -17.09
N LYS A 98 0.45 6.31 -18.34
CA LYS A 98 1.30 7.06 -19.29
C LYS A 98 0.77 8.47 -19.55
N LEU A 99 -0.55 8.67 -19.58
CA LEU A 99 -1.16 9.97 -19.76
C LEU A 99 -1.08 10.85 -18.50
N LEU A 100 -1.18 10.23 -17.31
CA LEU A 100 -1.20 10.94 -16.02
C LEU A 100 0.19 11.23 -15.44
N MET A 101 1.23 10.47 -15.77
CA MET A 101 2.57 10.66 -15.20
C MET A 101 3.32 11.94 -15.60
N PRO A 102 3.16 12.55 -16.80
CA PRO A 102 4.01 13.68 -17.23
C PRO A 102 3.99 14.94 -16.33
N PRO A 103 2.89 15.31 -15.64
CA PRO A 103 2.90 16.36 -14.62
C PRO A 103 3.72 16.01 -13.37
N PHE A 104 3.87 14.73 -13.05
CA PHE A 104 4.58 14.25 -11.86
C PHE A 104 6.07 13.96 -12.08
N HIS A 105 6.69 14.56 -13.10
CA HIS A 105 8.11 14.37 -13.41
C HIS A 105 8.84 15.70 -13.65
N GLY A 106 10.14 15.69 -13.36
CA GLY A 106 11.07 16.75 -13.73
C GLY A 106 10.69 18.12 -13.17
N ASP A 107 10.71 19.13 -14.05
CA ASP A 107 10.53 20.54 -13.68
C ASP A 107 9.14 20.85 -13.12
N ARG A 108 8.10 20.12 -13.53
CA ARG A 108 6.74 20.33 -13.00
C ARG A 108 6.63 19.98 -11.52
N MET A 109 7.32 18.93 -11.07
CA MET A 109 7.37 18.59 -9.64
C MET A 109 8.07 19.66 -8.80
N ARG A 110 9.10 20.31 -9.35
CA ARG A 110 9.78 21.43 -8.66
C ARG A 110 8.83 22.60 -8.44
N ASN A 111 8.10 22.99 -9.50
CA ASN A 111 7.11 24.06 -9.41
C ASN A 111 5.97 23.71 -8.43
N TYR A 112 5.51 22.45 -8.41
CA TYR A 112 4.53 22.01 -7.42
C TYR A 112 5.08 22.07 -5.99
N GLY A 113 6.35 21.73 -5.77
CA GLY A 113 6.99 21.87 -4.46
C GLY A 113 6.96 23.31 -3.96
N GLU A 114 7.34 24.26 -4.81
CA GLU A 114 7.29 25.69 -4.47
C GLU A 114 5.87 26.16 -4.19
N LEU A 115 4.91 25.76 -5.03
CA LEU A 115 3.50 26.10 -4.86
C LEU A 115 2.94 25.57 -3.54
N ILE A 116 3.20 24.30 -3.22
CA ILE A 116 2.78 23.67 -1.95
C ILE A 116 3.37 24.43 -0.76
N CYS A 117 4.66 24.78 -0.80
CA CYS A 117 5.29 25.56 0.25
C CYS A 117 4.63 26.94 0.42
N ASN A 118 4.33 27.63 -0.68
CA ASN A 118 3.71 28.95 -0.64
C ASN A 118 2.31 28.90 -0.06
N ILE A 119 1.45 27.98 -0.56
CA ILE A 119 0.10 27.77 -0.04
C ILE A 119 0.13 27.40 1.45
N THR A 120 1.08 26.55 1.85
CA THR A 120 1.22 26.14 3.25
C THR A 120 1.58 27.32 4.14
N LYS A 121 2.51 28.19 3.71
CA LYS A 121 2.89 29.40 4.47
C LYS A 121 1.72 30.36 4.62
N GLU A 122 0.97 30.58 3.53
CA GLU A 122 -0.23 31.42 3.53
C GLU A 122 -1.28 30.85 4.49
N ALA A 123 -1.61 29.56 4.36
CA ALA A 123 -2.56 28.89 5.25
C ALA A 123 -2.12 28.95 6.72
N ALA A 124 -0.83 28.74 6.99
CA ALA A 124 -0.29 28.78 8.34
C ALA A 124 -0.30 30.19 8.96
N SER A 125 -0.11 31.25 8.18
CA SER A 125 -0.19 32.63 8.68
C SER A 125 -1.57 33.01 9.20
N ASN A 126 -2.62 32.31 8.75
CA ASN A 126 -3.99 32.51 9.20
C ASN A 126 -4.35 31.69 10.45
N LEU A 127 -3.42 30.89 10.97
CA LEU A 127 -3.62 30.14 12.21
C LEU A 127 -3.35 31.04 13.42
N THR A 128 -4.37 31.27 14.25
CA THR A 128 -4.19 31.92 15.54
C THR A 128 -3.49 30.97 16.51
N VAL A 129 -2.32 31.38 17.01
CA VAL A 129 -1.63 30.65 18.08
C VAL A 129 -2.50 30.76 19.33
N SER A 130 -3.13 29.67 19.73
CA SER A 130 -3.86 29.61 20.99
C SER A 130 -2.86 29.89 22.12
N LYS A 131 -3.11 30.96 22.89
CA LYS A 131 -2.37 31.23 24.13
C LYS A 131 -2.75 30.13 25.10
N THR A 132 -1.91 29.11 25.20
CA THR A 132 -1.95 28.15 26.30
C THR A 132 -1.58 28.93 27.57
N GLY A 133 -2.58 29.15 28.43
CA GLY A 133 -2.40 29.67 29.78
C GLY A 133 -1.97 28.58 30.75
#